data_AF-A0A382U359-F1
#
_entry.id   AF-A0A382U359-F1
#
_cell.length_a   1.000
_cell.length_b   1.000
_cell.length_c   1.000
_cell.angle_alpha   90.00
_cell.angle_beta   90.00
_cell.angle_gamma   90.00
#
_symmetry.space_group_name_H-M   'P 1'
#
loop_
_entity.id
_entity.type
_entity.pdbx_description
1 polymer ?
#
loop_
_entity_poly.entity_id
_entity_poly.type
_entity_poly.pdbx_seq_one_letter_code
_entity_poly.pdbx_strand_id
1 'polypeptide(L)'
;MKNPRILPILILTLFVVSCSGVDVVRHKTDVRAENDAAENRNIPETVYGDAWGSLFDDFTGGSGAAGFSGSMTFKVALSKVNFMPLASVDGNSGMIITEWYNISDENNRIKLNIQVLNNEMNDESISVQLFKQRYVE
;
A
#
# COMPACT_ATOMS: atom_id res chain seq x y z
N MET A 1 9.97 56.48 1.03
CA MET A 1 10.74 55.56 1.91
C MET A 1 11.05 54.30 1.11
N LYS A 2 12.25 54.22 0.53
CA LYS A 2 12.70 53.13 -0.36
C LYS A 2 13.57 52.21 0.49
N ASN A 3 12.99 51.19 1.14
CA ASN A 3 13.75 50.26 1.96
C ASN A 3 14.47 49.26 1.04
N PRO A 4 15.81 49.31 0.91
CA PRO A 4 16.55 48.49 -0.05
C PRO A 4 16.49 46.98 0.27
N ARG A 5 16.04 46.62 1.49
CA ARG A 5 15.85 45.24 1.94
C ARG A 5 14.55 44.58 1.45
N ILE A 6 13.59 45.34 0.95
CA ILE A 6 12.30 44.81 0.46
C ILE A 6 12.42 44.28 -0.99
N LEU A 7 13.29 44.89 -1.79
CA LEU A 7 13.53 44.50 -3.19
C LEU A 7 14.00 43.04 -3.37
N PRO A 8 14.96 42.50 -2.59
CA PRO A 8 15.37 41.10 -2.76
C PRO A 8 14.28 40.10 -2.34
N ILE A 9 13.45 40.45 -1.35
CA ILE A 9 12.33 39.60 -0.91
C ILE A 9 11.27 39.51 -2.01
N LEU A 10 10.95 40.64 -2.65
CA LEU A 10 10.01 40.70 -3.78
C LEU A 10 10.51 39.89 -4.99
N ILE A 11 11.80 39.96 -5.28
CA ILE A 11 12.44 39.19 -6.36
C ILE A 11 12.40 37.69 -6.05
N LEU A 12 12.66 37.29 -4.80
CA LEU A 12 12.60 35.89 -4.40
C LEU A 12 11.17 35.33 -4.52
N THR A 13 10.15 36.09 -4.11
CA THR A 13 8.75 35.66 -4.26
C THR A 13 8.32 35.52 -5.72
N LEU A 14 8.89 36.32 -6.63
CA LEU A 14 8.60 36.22 -8.07
C LEU A 14 9.21 34.94 -8.68
N PHE A 15 10.41 34.55 -8.23
CA PHE A 15 11.06 33.32 -8.69
C PHE A 15 10.33 32.05 -8.24
N VAL A 16 9.70 32.08 -7.06
CA VAL A 16 8.95 30.92 -6.53
C VAL A 16 7.66 30.64 -7.32
N VAL A 17 7.07 31.64 -7.98
CA VAL A 17 5.84 31.47 -8.78
C VAL A 17 6.11 30.92 -10.19
N SER A 18 7.37 30.87 -10.64
CA SER A 18 7.71 30.42 -12.00
C SER A 18 7.81 28.89 -12.17
N CYS A 19 7.54 28.10 -11.13
CA CYS A 19 7.51 26.65 -11.26
C CYS A 19 6.18 26.22 -11.89
N SER A 20 6.14 26.07 -13.22
CA SER A 20 5.00 25.49 -13.93
C SER A 20 4.85 24.02 -13.58
N GLY A 21 3.61 23.58 -13.31
CA GLY A 21 3.29 22.18 -13.02
C GLY A 21 3.57 21.26 -14.21
N VAL A 22 4.26 20.16 -13.95
CA VAL A 22 4.39 19.04 -14.89
C VAL A 22 3.06 18.30 -14.95
N ASP A 23 2.53 18.09 -16.15
CA ASP A 23 1.31 17.31 -16.35
C ASP A 23 1.65 15.82 -16.18
N VAL A 24 1.20 15.23 -15.07
CA VAL A 24 1.36 13.80 -14.78
C VAL A 24 0.02 13.13 -15.06
N VAL A 25 -0.09 12.52 -16.24
CA VAL A 25 -1.28 11.74 -16.62
C VAL A 25 -1.17 10.36 -15.98
N ARG A 26 -2.14 9.99 -15.15
CA ARG A 26 -2.21 8.65 -14.58
C ARG A 26 -2.70 7.64 -15.61
N HIS A 27 -1.96 6.54 -15.76
CA HIS A 27 -2.40 5.41 -16.55
C HIS A 27 -3.14 4.40 -15.67
N LYS A 28 -4.11 3.68 -16.24
CA LYS A 28 -4.93 2.69 -15.52
C LYS A 28 -4.13 1.51 -14.94
N THR A 29 -2.90 1.30 -15.42
CA THR A 29 -1.97 0.28 -14.93
C THR A 29 -1.05 0.80 -13.84
N ASP A 30 -1.20 2.05 -13.40
CA ASP A 30 -0.45 2.57 -12.29
C ASP A 30 -0.93 1.92 -10.99
N VAL A 31 -0.01 1.27 -10.28
CA VAL A 31 -0.25 0.59 -9.00
C VAL A 31 -0.88 1.54 -7.98
N ARG A 32 -0.55 2.84 -8.03
CA ARG A 32 -1.17 3.86 -7.16
C ARG A 32 -2.65 4.02 -7.46
N ALA A 33 -3.01 4.14 -8.74
CA ALA A 33 -4.40 4.33 -9.18
C ALA A 33 -5.27 3.12 -8.84
N GLU A 34 -4.74 1.90 -8.98
CA GLU A 34 -5.45 0.68 -8.61
C GLU A 34 -5.65 0.57 -7.09
N ASN A 35 -4.64 0.90 -6.28
CA ASN A 35 -4.77 0.94 -4.83
C ASN A 35 -5.79 1.98 -4.36
N ASP A 36 -5.79 3.18 -4.97
CA ASP A 36 -6.75 4.24 -4.67
C ASP A 36 -8.19 3.80 -5.01
N ALA A 37 -8.39 3.15 -6.16
CA ALA A 37 -9.68 2.60 -6.56
C ALA A 37 -10.14 1.48 -5.62
N ALA A 38 -9.24 0.60 -5.18
CA ALA A 38 -9.52 -0.47 -4.21
C ALA A 38 -9.86 0.06 -2.81
N GLU A 39 -9.51 1.30 -2.50
CA GLU A 39 -9.86 1.98 -1.25
C GLU A 39 -11.02 2.97 -1.42
N ASN A 40 -11.66 3.00 -2.61
CA ASN A 40 -12.72 3.94 -2.95
C ASN A 40 -12.31 5.41 -2.74
N ARG A 41 -11.02 5.71 -2.94
CA ARG A 41 -10.51 7.07 -2.92
C ARG A 41 -10.81 7.69 -4.28
N ASN A 42 -11.69 8.68 -4.30
CA ASN A 42 -11.96 9.47 -5.50
C ASN A 42 -10.82 10.47 -5.72
N ILE A 43 -9.72 10.01 -6.33
CA ILE A 43 -8.62 10.90 -6.72
C ILE A 43 -8.77 11.24 -8.22
N PRO A 44 -8.86 12.52 -8.60
CA PRO A 44 -9.05 12.92 -9.99
C PRO A 44 -7.89 12.43 -10.89
N GLU A 45 -8.22 12.11 -12.16
CA GLU A 45 -7.25 11.67 -13.18
C GLU A 45 -6.23 12.78 -13.53
N THR A 46 -6.57 14.04 -13.27
CA THR A 46 -5.71 15.22 -13.48
C THR A 46 -5.22 15.75 -12.13
N VAL A 47 -3.95 15.49 -11.83
CA VAL A 47 -3.25 15.84 -10.59
C VAL A 47 -2.74 17.30 -10.66
N TYR A 48 -3.59 18.23 -11.09
CA TYR A 48 -3.19 19.64 -11.23
C TYR A 48 -3.50 20.48 -9.97
N GLY A 49 -4.30 19.95 -9.04
CA GLY A 49 -4.80 20.71 -7.87
C GLY A 49 -4.47 20.11 -6.50
N ASP A 50 -4.08 18.84 -6.44
CA ASP A 50 -3.82 18.05 -5.23
C ASP A 50 -2.33 17.76 -5.00
N ALA A 51 -1.46 18.11 -5.95
CA ALA A 51 -0.01 17.93 -5.85
C ALA A 51 0.59 18.61 -4.60
N TRP A 52 0.06 19.74 -4.16
CA TRP A 52 0.48 20.38 -2.90
C TRP A 52 0.04 19.60 -1.67
N GLY A 53 -1.13 18.97 -1.71
CA GLY A 53 -1.64 18.13 -0.63
C GLY A 53 -0.82 16.86 -0.47
N SER A 54 -0.54 16.16 -1.57
CA SER A 54 0.27 14.93 -1.56
C SER A 54 1.72 15.18 -1.19
N LEU A 55 2.35 16.26 -1.66
CA LEU A 55 3.71 16.61 -1.27
C LEU A 55 3.83 17.01 0.21
N PHE A 56 2.82 17.70 0.75
CA PHE A 56 2.77 18.04 2.17
C PHE A 56 2.51 16.81 3.04
N ASP A 57 1.68 15.89 2.56
CA ASP A 57 1.39 14.63 3.22
C ASP A 57 2.62 13.69 3.25
N ASP A 58 3.36 13.60 2.14
CA ASP A 58 4.66 12.91 2.08
C ASP A 58 5.70 13.57 3.00
N PHE A 59 5.73 14.90 3.06
CA PHE A 59 6.65 15.66 3.93
C PHE A 59 6.30 15.54 5.42
N THR A 60 5.02 15.45 5.76
CA THR A 60 4.52 15.33 7.14
C THR A 60 4.35 13.87 7.59
N GLY A 61 4.63 12.91 6.70
CA GLY A 61 4.52 11.48 6.97
C GLY A 61 3.09 10.96 7.09
N GLY A 62 2.11 11.64 6.48
CA GLY A 62 0.69 11.48 6.74
C GLY A 62 -0.06 10.43 5.88
N SER A 63 0.49 9.88 4.79
CA SER A 63 -0.15 8.74 4.10
C SER A 63 0.80 7.66 3.61
N GLY A 64 1.58 7.14 4.54
CA GLY A 64 2.36 5.93 4.31
C GLY A 64 2.64 5.24 5.62
N ALA A 65 1.58 4.91 6.38
CA ALA A 65 1.74 3.98 7.49
C ALA A 65 2.47 2.74 6.94
N ALA A 66 3.70 2.54 7.41
CA ALA A 66 4.69 1.59 6.91
C ALA A 66 4.23 0.14 7.12
N GLY A 67 3.18 -0.26 6.40
CA GLY A 67 2.53 -1.54 6.56
C GLY A 67 1.68 -1.92 5.37
N PHE A 68 1.36 -3.21 5.29
CA PHE A 68 0.75 -3.85 4.12
C PHE A 68 -0.78 -3.77 4.10
N SER A 69 -1.44 -3.12 5.06
CA SER A 69 -2.90 -3.15 5.18
C SER A 69 -3.60 -2.50 3.98
N GLY A 70 -2.98 -1.50 3.36
CA GLY A 70 -3.46 -0.86 2.13
C GLY A 70 -3.02 -1.57 0.86
N SER A 71 -2.11 -2.54 0.94
CA SER A 71 -1.52 -3.25 -0.20
C SER A 71 -2.52 -4.13 -0.93
N MET A 72 -2.51 -4.04 -2.27
CA MET A 72 -3.20 -5.02 -3.11
C MET A 72 -2.69 -6.44 -2.88
N THR A 73 -1.38 -6.65 -2.76
CA THR A 73 -0.77 -7.97 -2.53
C THR A 73 -1.32 -8.62 -1.26
N PHE A 74 -1.41 -7.86 -0.17
CA PHE A 74 -1.98 -8.35 1.10
C PHE A 74 -3.47 -8.68 0.99
N LYS A 75 -4.26 -7.79 0.37
CA LYS A 75 -5.70 -8.01 0.16
C LYS A 75 -5.95 -9.27 -0.68
N VAL A 76 -5.18 -9.46 -1.76
CA VAL A 76 -5.28 -10.64 -2.62
C VAL A 76 -4.87 -11.90 -1.86
N ALA A 77 -3.75 -11.89 -1.13
CA ALA A 77 -3.30 -13.02 -0.33
C ALA A 77 -4.36 -13.45 0.68
N LEU A 78 -4.90 -12.50 1.46
CA LEU A 78 -5.96 -12.75 2.43
C LEU A 78 -7.22 -13.29 1.76
N SER A 79 -7.65 -12.70 0.65
CA SER A 79 -8.83 -13.17 -0.09
C SER A 79 -8.67 -14.59 -0.64
N LYS A 80 -7.45 -15.06 -0.91
CA LYS A 80 -7.22 -16.43 -1.40
C LYS A 80 -7.29 -17.48 -0.30
N VAL A 81 -6.97 -17.13 0.94
CA VAL A 81 -6.98 -18.06 2.07
C VAL A 81 -8.14 -17.87 3.03
N ASN A 82 -9.07 -16.96 2.75
CA ASN A 82 -10.22 -16.65 3.61
C ASN A 82 -11.23 -17.80 3.77
N PHE A 83 -11.08 -18.90 3.02
CA PHE A 83 -11.86 -20.12 3.21
C PHE A 83 -11.35 -20.96 4.38
N MET A 84 -10.09 -20.78 4.81
CA MET A 84 -9.54 -21.39 6.01
C MET A 84 -9.88 -20.53 7.23
N PRO A 85 -10.14 -21.10 8.42
CA PRO A 85 -10.29 -20.30 9.63
C PRO A 85 -8.97 -19.54 9.90
N LEU A 86 -9.08 -18.28 10.32
CA LEU A 86 -7.94 -17.40 10.54
C LEU A 86 -7.62 -17.32 12.03
N ALA A 87 -6.37 -17.62 12.39
CA ALA A 87 -5.87 -17.51 13.77
C ALA A 87 -5.54 -16.05 14.10
N SER A 88 -4.85 -15.37 13.18
CA SER A 88 -4.53 -13.95 13.30
C SER A 88 -4.25 -13.33 11.93
N VAL A 89 -4.54 -12.04 11.81
CA VAL A 89 -4.29 -11.23 10.61
C VAL A 89 -3.74 -9.88 11.07
N ASP A 90 -2.52 -9.56 10.66
CA ASP A 90 -1.90 -8.27 10.92
C ASP A 90 -1.53 -7.62 9.57
N GLY A 91 -2.40 -6.72 9.13
CA GLY A 91 -2.20 -5.96 7.90
C GLY A 91 -0.99 -5.04 7.96
N ASN A 92 -0.62 -4.53 9.12
CA ASN A 92 0.52 -3.62 9.22
C ASN A 92 1.83 -4.39 9.03
N SER A 93 2.01 -5.54 9.67
CA SER A 93 3.21 -6.37 9.45
C SER A 93 3.16 -7.25 8.20
N GLY A 94 1.99 -7.38 7.55
CA GLY A 94 1.82 -8.21 6.36
C GLY A 94 1.67 -9.70 6.69
N MET A 95 1.31 -10.04 7.92
CA MET A 95 1.21 -11.41 8.41
C MET A 95 -0.23 -11.93 8.38
N ILE A 96 -0.43 -13.13 7.83
CA ILE A 96 -1.69 -13.87 7.85
C ILE A 96 -1.40 -15.27 8.38
N ILE A 97 -2.03 -15.66 9.48
CA ILE A 97 -1.87 -16.98 10.09
C ILE A 97 -3.22 -17.67 10.10
N THR A 98 -3.30 -18.85 9.49
CA THR A 98 -4.51 -19.68 9.51
C THR A 98 -4.51 -20.61 10.72
N GLU A 99 -5.69 -21.10 11.06
CA GLU A 99 -5.85 -22.30 11.88
C GLU A 99 -5.63 -23.57 11.05
N TRP A 100 -5.61 -24.71 11.73
CA TRP A 100 -5.61 -26.02 11.10
C TRP A 100 -6.90 -26.25 10.30
N TYR A 101 -6.77 -26.56 9.01
CA TYR A 101 -7.88 -26.82 8.10
C TYR A 101 -7.69 -28.16 7.39
N ASN A 102 -8.80 -28.85 7.12
CA ASN A 102 -8.80 -30.13 6.43
C ASN A 102 -9.23 -29.94 4.97
N ILE A 103 -8.39 -30.36 4.01
CA ILE A 103 -8.65 -30.18 2.58
C ILE A 103 -9.41 -31.35 1.96
N SER A 104 -9.25 -32.58 2.47
CA SER A 104 -9.85 -33.76 1.81
C SER A 104 -9.85 -35.05 2.64
N ASP A 105 -8.85 -35.27 3.51
CA ASP A 105 -8.70 -36.50 4.30
C ASP A 105 -8.88 -36.22 5.78
N GLU A 106 -9.77 -36.94 6.47
CA GLU A 106 -10.04 -36.77 7.91
C GLU A 106 -8.76 -36.75 8.80
N ASN A 107 -7.72 -37.45 8.36
CA ASN A 107 -6.47 -37.62 9.11
C ASN A 107 -5.37 -36.60 8.79
N ASN A 108 -5.55 -35.71 7.81
CA ASN A 108 -4.57 -34.70 7.43
C ASN A 108 -5.13 -33.29 7.62
N ARG A 109 -4.40 -32.44 8.33
CA ARG A 109 -4.71 -31.02 8.44
C ARG A 109 -3.52 -30.19 8.02
N ILE A 110 -3.79 -29.01 7.47
CA ILE A 110 -2.77 -28.05 7.08
C ILE A 110 -2.97 -26.73 7.80
N LYS A 111 -1.88 -26.02 8.03
CA LYS A 111 -1.85 -24.65 8.51
C LYS A 111 -0.89 -23.84 7.65
N LEU A 112 -1.24 -22.59 7.36
CA LEU A 112 -0.40 -21.67 6.61
C LEU A 112 -0.02 -20.47 7.47
N ASN A 113 1.25 -20.08 7.39
CA ASN A 113 1.70 -18.74 7.76
C ASN A 113 2.13 -18.04 6.47
N ILE A 114 1.50 -16.90 6.16
CA ILE A 114 1.78 -16.12 4.96
C ILE A 114 2.31 -14.76 5.40
N GLN A 115 3.42 -14.33 4.79
CA GLN A 115 4.04 -13.04 5.02
C GLN A 115 4.16 -12.29 3.70
N VAL A 116 3.64 -11.07 3.64
CA VAL A 116 3.87 -10.15 2.53
C VAL A 116 5.16 -9.37 2.81
N LEU A 117 6.09 -9.39 1.86
CA LEU A 117 7.41 -8.76 1.97
C LEU A 117 7.46 -7.41 1.26
N ASN A 118 6.77 -7.30 0.12
CA ASN A 118 6.69 -6.07 -0.67
C ASN A 118 5.39 -6.06 -1.52
N ASN A 119 5.14 -4.94 -2.23
CA ASN A 119 3.94 -4.74 -3.06
C ASN A 119 4.23 -4.86 -4.56
N GLU A 120 5.34 -5.47 -4.97
CA GLU A 120 5.77 -5.51 -6.37
C GLU A 120 5.07 -6.61 -7.18
N MET A 121 4.37 -7.54 -6.52
CA MET A 121 3.65 -8.67 -7.12
C MET A 121 4.54 -9.59 -7.98
N ASN A 122 5.79 -9.79 -7.54
CA ASN A 122 6.71 -10.80 -8.05
C ASN A 122 6.69 -12.07 -7.17
N ASP A 123 7.48 -13.06 -7.56
CA ASP A 123 7.69 -14.31 -6.83
C ASP A 123 8.31 -14.10 -5.44
N GLU A 124 9.07 -13.03 -5.25
CA GLU A 124 9.67 -12.64 -3.96
C GLU A 124 8.73 -11.80 -3.06
N SER A 125 7.52 -11.45 -3.52
CA SER A 125 6.61 -10.56 -2.78
C SER A 125 5.95 -11.23 -1.57
N ILE A 126 5.85 -12.56 -1.56
CA ILE A 126 5.12 -13.32 -0.54
C ILE A 126 5.95 -14.54 -0.11
N SER A 127 6.10 -14.72 1.19
CA SER A 127 6.62 -15.96 1.78
C SER A 127 5.47 -16.79 2.36
N VAL A 128 5.42 -18.08 2.03
CA VAL A 128 4.41 -19.01 2.55
C VAL A 128 5.07 -20.19 3.24
N GLN A 129 4.78 -20.35 4.52
CA GLN A 129 5.17 -21.52 5.31
C GLN A 129 3.96 -22.43 5.48
N LEU A 130 4.08 -23.67 5.03
CA LEU A 130 3.04 -24.69 5.15
C LEU A 130 3.42 -25.72 6.21
N PHE A 131 2.51 -25.95 7.15
CA PHE A 131 2.61 -26.97 8.17
C PHE A 131 1.58 -28.05 7.88
N LYS A 132 1.99 -29.31 8.01
CA LYS A 132 1.11 -30.48 7.85
C LYS A 132 1.10 -31.29 9.13
N GLN A 133 -0.10 -31.64 9.60
CA GLN A 133 -0.31 -32.55 10.71
C GLN A 133 -1.04 -33.80 10.20
N ARG A 134 -0.50 -34.97 10.55
CA ARG A 134 -1.13 -36.26 10.27
C ARG A 134 -1.43 -36.95 11.59
N TYR A 135 -2.68 -37.33 11.81
CA TYR A 135 -3.03 -38.22 12.91
C TYR A 135 -2.64 -39.65 12.52
N VAL A 136 -1.96 -40.33 13.44
CA VAL A 136 -1.65 -41.75 13.33
C VAL A 136 -2.51 -42.42 14.39
N GLU A 137 -3.41 -43.29 13.95
CA GLU A 137 -4.17 -44.19 14.84
C GLU A 137 -3.24 -45.20 15.51
#